data_AF-A0A9D6VFZ1-F1
#
_entry.id   AF-A0A9D6VFZ1-F1
#
_cell.length_a   1.000
_cell.length_b   1.000
_cell.length_c   1.000
_cell.angle_alpha   90.00
_cell.angle_beta   90.00
_cell.angle_gamma   90.00
#
_symmetry.space_group_name_H-M   'P 1'
#
loop_
_entity.id
_entity.type
_entity.pdbx_description
1 polymer ?
#
loop_
_entity_poly.entity_id
_entity_poly.type
_entity_poly.pdbx_seq_one_letter_code
_entity_poly.pdbx_strand_id
1 'polypeptide(L)' 'MTHKDIEDKVQKALGTIEREREREIVSRRYGLFDRKETLEQIGELLGITRERVRQLEKAVMSRLRSDAE' A
#
# COMPACT_ATOMS: atom_id res chain seq x y z
N MET A 1 -13.09 -19.41 -2.91
CA MET A 1 -11.94 -18.53 -2.61
C MET A 1 -11.60 -18.72 -1.16
N THR A 2 -10.52 -19.45 -0.89
CA THR A 2 -10.00 -19.59 0.47
C THR A 2 -9.30 -18.29 0.87
N HIS A 3 -9.15 -18.02 2.17
CA HIS A 3 -8.43 -16.83 2.66
C HIS A 3 -7.01 -16.72 2.06
N LYS A 4 -6.39 -17.87 1.79
CA LYS A 4 -5.07 -17.99 1.18
C LYS A 4 -4.99 -17.41 -0.25
N ASP A 5 -6.04 -17.56 -1.06
CA ASP A 5 -6.08 -17.02 -2.43
C ASP A 5 -6.02 -15.49 -2.46
N ILE A 6 -6.58 -14.83 -1.43
CA ILE A 6 -6.59 -13.37 -1.32
C ILE A 6 -5.22 -12.87 -0.85
N GLU A 7 -4.64 -13.53 0.14
CA GLU A 7 -3.29 -13.21 0.64
C GLU A 7 -2.24 -13.33 -0.46
N ASP A 8 -2.26 -14.41 -1.25
CA ASP A 8 -1.31 -14.62 -2.35
C ASP A 8 -1.43 -13.53 -3.43
N LYS A 9 -2.65 -13.11 -3.77
CA LYS A 9 -2.89 -12.00 -4.71
C LYS A 9 -2.37 -10.67 -4.17
N VAL A 10 -2.59 -10.40 -2.89
CA VAL A 10 -2.10 -9.19 -2.22
C VAL A 10 -0.58 -9.19 -2.18
N GLN A 11 0.06 -10.29 -1.80
CA GLN A 11 1.52 -10.42 -1.78
C GLN A 11 2.13 -10.23 -3.18
N LYS A 12 1.51 -10.82 -4.20
CA LYS A 12 1.94 -10.64 -5.60
C LYS A 12 1.84 -9.17 -6.03
N ALA A 13 0.76 -8.49 -5.69
CA ALA A 13 0.57 -7.06 -5.97
C ALA A 13 1.60 -6.18 -5.21
N LEU A 14 1.84 -6.45 -3.92
CA LEU A 14 2.88 -5.75 -3.16
C LEU A 14 4.29 -5.98 -3.73
N GLY A 15 4.53 -7.14 -4.32
CA GLY A 15 5.77 -7.49 -4.99
C GLY A 15 6.07 -6.65 -6.23
N THR A 16 5.06 -6.12 -6.93
CA THR A 16 5.28 -5.23 -8.10
C THR A 16 5.64 -3.81 -7.70
N ILE A 17 5.44 -3.44 -6.43
CA ILE A 17 5.84 -2.12 -5.92
C ILE A 17 7.36 -2.15 -5.68
N GLU A 18 8.13 -1.55 -6.60
CA GLU A 18 9.59 -1.50 -6.53
C GLU A 18 10.11 -0.67 -5.34
N ARG A 19 9.35 0.34 -4.94
CA ARG A 19 9.76 1.28 -3.88
C ARG A 19 9.27 0.81 -2.52
N GLU A 20 10.21 0.51 -1.63
CA GLU A 20 9.92 0.04 -0.27
C GLU A 20 9.01 1.00 0.52
N ARG A 21 9.25 2.32 0.43
CA ARG A 21 8.37 3.33 1.06
C ARG A 21 6.93 3.29 0.55
N GLU A 22 6.76 3.07 -0.75
CA GLU A 22 5.43 2.98 -1.37
C GLU A 22 4.71 1.69 -0.92
N ARG A 23 5.45 0.58 -0.83
CA ARG A 23 4.95 -0.70 -0.29
C ARG A 23 4.56 -0.56 1.17
N GLU A 24 5.36 0.12 1.98
CA GLU A 24 5.06 0.36 3.39
C GLU A 24 3.78 1.19 3.58
N ILE A 25 3.61 2.28 2.81
CA ILE A 25 2.40 3.11 2.84
C ILE A 25 1.15 2.26 2.56
N VAL A 26 1.15 1.48 1.48
CA VAL A 26 0.01 0.63 1.11
C VAL A 26 -0.24 -0.44 2.18
N SER A 27 0.82 -1.08 2.67
CA SER A 27 0.68 -2.15 3.65
C SER A 27 0.07 -1.66 4.97
N ARG A 28 0.52 -0.51 5.47
CA ARG A 28 -0.03 0.16 6.66
C ARG A 28 -1.45 0.67 6.43
N ARG A 29 -1.72 1.24 5.25
CA ARG A 29 -3.03 1.81 4.92
C ARG A 29 -4.14 0.76 4.87
N TYR A 30 -3.83 -0.41 4.32
CA TYR A 30 -4.78 -1.52 4.19
C TYR A 30 -4.72 -2.53 5.33
N GLY A 31 -3.78 -2.40 6.27
CA GLY A 31 -3.64 -3.29 7.42
C GLY A 31 -3.20 -4.69 7.02
N LEU A 32 -2.21 -4.77 6.11
CA LEU A 32 -1.77 -6.04 5.52
C LEU A 32 -0.79 -6.82 6.41
N PHE A 33 -0.11 -6.14 7.35
CA PHE A 33 0.81 -6.76 8.31
C PHE A 33 0.44 -6.46 9.77
N ASP A 34 -0.44 -5.48 10.00
CA ASP A 34 -0.89 -5.04 11.32
C ASP A 34 -2.25 -4.32 11.15
N ARG A 35 -2.62 -3.45 12.09
CA ARG A 35 -3.80 -2.58 11.99
C ARG A 35 -3.73 -1.58 10.83
N LYS A 36 -4.91 -1.16 10.37
CA LYS A 36 -5.04 -0.06 9.40
C LYS A 36 -4.65 1.27 10.02
N GLU A 37 -3.85 2.05 9.30
CA GLU A 37 -3.42 3.39 9.71
C GLU A 37 -4.01 4.49 8.81
N THR A 38 -4.19 5.70 9.37
CA THR A 38 -4.64 6.86 8.61
C THR A 38 -3.50 7.46 7.80
N LEU A 39 -3.82 8.21 6.74
CA LEU A 39 -2.80 8.94 5.96
C LEU A 39 -2.00 9.94 6.81
N GLU A 40 -2.60 10.44 7.89
CA GLU A 40 -1.97 11.34 8.84
C GLU A 40 -0.97 10.58 9.73
N GLN A 41 -1.38 9.45 10.32
CA GLN A 41 -0.49 8.59 11.10
C GLN A 41 0.70 8.08 10.27
N ILE A 42 0.45 7.65 9.04
CA ILE A 42 1.51 7.20 8.12
C ILE A 42 2.43 8.38 7.76
N GLY A 43 1.88 9.58 7.59
CA GLY A 43 2.65 10.78 7.30
C GLY A 43 3.58 11.17 8.45
N GLU A 44 3.05 11.18 9.67
CA GLU A 44 3.82 11.42 10.90
C GLU A 44 4.95 10.40 11.05
N LEU A 45 4.65 9.11 10.85
CA LEU A 45 5.63 8.04 10.96
C LEU A 45 6.77 8.17 9.92
N LEU A 46 6.42 8.53 8.69
CA LEU A 46 7.37 8.61 7.56
C LEU A 46 8.03 10.00 7.42
N GLY A 47 7.70 10.95 8.31
CA GLY A 47 8.21 12.32 8.26
C GLY A 47 7.78 13.09 7.00
N ILE A 48 6.60 12.80 6.46
CA ILE A 48 6.04 13.46 5.26
C ILE A 48 4.62 13.95 5.51
N THR A 49 4.18 14.91 4.71
CA THR A 49 2.82 15.44 4.84
C THR A 49 1.78 14.39 4.46
N ARG A 50 0.59 14.47 5.07
CA ARG A 50 -0.58 13.68 4.71
C ARG A 50 -0.87 13.68 3.20
N GLU A 51 -0.73 14.85 2.57
CA GLU A 51 -0.94 14.99 1.12
C GLU A 51 0.11 14.21 0.33
N ARG A 52 1.37 14.19 0.78
CA ARG A 52 2.41 13.38 0.14
C ARG A 52 2.10 11.89 0.23
N VAL A 53 1.60 11.41 1.37
CA VAL A 53 1.14 10.02 1.52
C VAL A 53 0.01 9.71 0.55
N ARG A 54 -1.00 10.58 0.44
CA ARG A 54 -2.12 10.44 -0.51
C ARG A 54 -1.64 10.35 -1.96
N GLN A 55 -0.66 11.17 -2.35
CA GLN A 55 -0.10 11.14 -3.70
C GLN A 55 0.60 9.81 -4.00
N LEU A 56 1.40 9.31 -3.05
CA LEU A 56 2.11 8.04 -3.18
C LEU A 56 1.12 6.87 -3.23
N GLU A 57 0.12 6.84 -2.34
CA GLU A 57 -0.98 5.87 -2.37
C GLU A 57 -1.65 5.84 -3.75
N LYS A 58 -2.06 7.00 -4.27
CA LYS A 58 -2.71 7.10 -5.59
C LYS A 58 -1.80 6.62 -6.72
N ALA A 59 -0.52 6.97 -6.69
CA ALA A 59 0.45 6.54 -7.71
C ALA A 59 0.60 5.01 -7.73
N VAL A 60 0.69 4.39 -6.54
CA VAL A 60 0.78 2.93 -6.42
C VAL A 60 -0.51 2.27 -6.89
N MET A 61 -1.66 2.74 -6.44
CA MET A 61 -2.95 2.17 -6.85
C MET A 61 -3.19 2.29 -8.36
N SER A 62 -2.70 3.35 -9.00
CA SER A 62 -2.74 3.49 -10.45
C SER A 62 -1.89 2.43 -11.16
N ARG A 63 -0.69 2.15 -10.66
CA ARG A 63 0.20 1.10 -11.21
C ARG A 63 -0.40 -0.28 -11.03
N LEU A 64 -0.85 -0.59 -9.82
CA LEU A 64 -1.49 -1.87 -9.50
C LEU A 64 -2.73 -2.16 -10.36
N ARG A 65 -3.51 -1.13 -10.70
CA ARG A 65 -4.64 -1.29 -11.63
C ARG A 65 -4.16 -1.58 -13.06
N SER A 66 -3.09 -0.92 -13.51
CA SER A 66 -2.54 -1.10 -14.86
C SER A 66 -1.90 -2.48 -15.03
N ASP A 67 -1.29 -3.03 -13.97
CA ASP A 67 -0.68 -4.37 -13.96
C ASP A 67 -1.72 -5.51 -13.85
N ALA A 68 -2.97 -5.18 -13.50
CA ALA A 68 -4.07 -6.13 -13.33
C ALA A 68 -4.96 -6.28 -14.57
N GLU A 69 -4.80 -5.41 -15.57
CA GLU A 69 -5.39 -5.54 -16.91
C GLU A 69 -4.50 -6.42 -17.81
#